data_AF-A0A968ZM89-F1
#
_entry.id   AF-A0A968ZM89-F1
#
_cell.length_a   1.000
_cell.length_b   1.000
_cell.length_c   1.000
_cell.angle_alpha   90.00
_cell.angle_beta   90.00
_cell.angle_gamma   90.00
#
_symmetry.space_group_name_H-M   'P 1'
#
loop_
_entity.id
_entity.type
_entity.pdbx_description
1 polymer ?
#
loop_
_entity_poly.entity_id
_entity_poly.type
_entity_poly.pdbx_seq_one_letter_code
_entity_poly.pdbx_strand_id
1 'polypeptide(L)'
;MTDVKLRKRTLAAWKYRCALQPWVRTFGYAHVHHACYCYGREWIWVDLIPLSPGSHTFIHRWLGGAVTVTEQNQRGRYPNLLQRLTHAWCRVTWLVAQFL
;
A
#
# COMPACT_ATOMS: atom_id res chain seq x y z
N MET A 1 14.11 6.73 -12.16
CA MET A 1 12.74 7.32 -12.24
C MET A 1 12.48 8.08 -10.95
N THR A 2 11.95 9.31 -10.97
CA THR A 2 11.71 10.06 -9.72
C THR A 2 10.54 9.46 -8.93
N ASP A 3 10.60 9.55 -7.59
CA ASP A 3 9.56 9.06 -6.68
C ASP A 3 8.15 9.58 -7.05
N VAL A 4 8.06 10.86 -7.42
CA VAL A 4 6.79 11.47 -7.89
C VAL A 4 6.23 10.81 -9.15
N LYS A 5 7.08 10.47 -10.12
CA LYS A 5 6.65 9.79 -11.36
C LYS A 5 6.19 8.36 -11.05
N LEU A 6 6.91 7.65 -10.18
CA LEU A 6 6.55 6.31 -9.74
C LEU A 6 5.19 6.31 -9.04
N ARG A 7 4.95 7.23 -8.10
CA ARG A 7 3.67 7.38 -7.42
C ARG A 7 2.52 7.64 -8.37
N LYS A 8 2.69 8.58 -9.32
CA LYS A 8 1.66 8.87 -10.33
C LYS A 8 1.33 7.65 -11.19
N ARG A 9 2.35 6.90 -11.61
CA ARG A 9 2.15 5.65 -12.37
C ARG A 9 1.39 4.62 -11.54
N THR A 10 1.75 4.42 -10.28
CA THR A 10 1.04 3.51 -9.35
C THR A 10 -0.40 3.93 -9.08
N LEU A 11 -0.71 5.23 -9.07
CA LEU A 11 -2.10 5.66 -8.91
C LEU A 11 -2.92 5.43 -10.18
N ALA A 12 -2.38 5.78 -11.35
CA ALA A 12 -3.06 5.58 -12.64
C ALA A 12 -3.33 4.09 -12.91
N ALA A 13 -2.31 3.28 -12.66
CA ALA A 13 -2.32 1.82 -12.60
C ALA A 13 -3.54 1.20 -11.88
N TRP A 14 -3.90 1.81 -10.76
CA TRP A 14 -4.98 1.35 -9.89
C TRP A 14 -6.28 2.13 -10.12
N LYS A 15 -6.37 2.90 -11.21
CA LYS A 15 -7.49 3.81 -11.50
C LYS A 15 -7.85 4.72 -10.32
N TYR A 16 -6.85 5.14 -9.56
CA TYR A 16 -7.01 5.93 -8.34
C TYR A 16 -7.95 5.26 -7.31
N ARG A 17 -7.94 3.93 -7.21
CA ARG A 17 -8.68 3.16 -6.22
C ARG A 17 -7.78 2.71 -5.08
N CYS A 18 -8.35 2.53 -3.89
CA CYS A 18 -7.64 2.03 -2.73
C CYS A 18 -7.43 0.51 -2.86
N ALA A 19 -6.21 0.03 -2.69
CA ALA A 19 -5.90 -1.40 -2.76
C ALA A 19 -6.59 -2.20 -1.64
N LEU A 20 -6.76 -1.64 -0.45
CA LEU A 20 -7.48 -2.33 0.62
C LEU A 20 -9.00 -2.41 0.36
N GLN A 21 -9.55 -1.39 -0.32
CA GLN A 21 -10.98 -1.18 -0.54
C GLN A 21 -11.20 -0.65 -1.97
N PRO A 22 -11.24 -1.51 -3.00
CA PRO A 22 -11.19 -1.10 -4.41
C PRO A 22 -12.38 -0.24 -4.88
N TRP A 23 -13.49 -0.23 -4.13
CA TRP A 23 -14.62 0.69 -4.37
C TRP A 23 -14.34 2.14 -3.92
N VAL A 24 -13.37 2.36 -3.02
CA VAL A 24 -13.01 3.69 -2.52
C VAL A 24 -11.99 4.33 -3.45
N ARG A 25 -12.25 5.57 -3.88
CA ARG A 25 -11.26 6.36 -4.62
C ARG A 25 -10.24 6.98 -3.67
N THR A 26 -8.99 6.96 -4.10
CA THR A 26 -7.90 7.70 -3.48
C THR A 26 -7.82 9.08 -4.12
N PHE A 27 -8.24 10.11 -3.39
CA PHE A 27 -8.16 11.49 -3.87
C PHE A 27 -6.71 12.00 -3.84
N GLY A 28 -6.43 13.05 -4.63
CA GLY A 28 -5.09 13.53 -5.00
C GLY A 28 -4.07 13.53 -3.85
N TYR A 29 -2.86 13.03 -4.14
CA TYR A 29 -1.77 12.71 -3.20
C TYR A 29 -1.98 11.48 -2.31
N ALA A 30 -2.89 10.60 -2.71
CA ALA A 30 -2.96 9.21 -2.28
C ALA A 30 -1.57 8.60 -1.96
N HIS A 31 -1.43 8.13 -0.72
CA HIS A 31 -0.21 7.54 -0.21
C HIS A 31 0.03 6.21 -0.92
N VAL A 32 1.06 6.18 -1.77
CA VAL A 32 1.58 4.91 -2.25
C VAL A 32 2.32 4.26 -1.10
N HIS A 33 1.85 3.09 -0.74
CA HIS A 33 2.36 2.29 0.34
C HIS A 33 3.29 1.20 -0.20
N HIS A 34 4.45 1.07 0.44
CA HIS A 34 5.41 0.01 0.15
C HIS A 34 5.01 -1.26 0.91
N ALA A 35 4.42 -2.20 0.19
CA ALA A 35 4.06 -3.52 0.72
C ALA A 35 5.30 -4.40 0.98
N CYS A 36 6.41 -4.11 0.30
CA CYS A 36 7.73 -4.68 0.53
C CYS A 36 8.80 -3.59 0.37
N TYR A 37 9.79 -3.55 1.26
CA TYR A 37 10.82 -2.51 1.31
C TYR A 37 12.01 -2.87 0.40
N CYS A 38 11.73 -3.16 -0.88
CA CYS A 38 12.74 -3.46 -1.90
C CYS A 38 13.10 -2.20 -2.69
N TYR A 39 13.56 -1.15 -1.98
CA TYR A 39 13.84 0.16 -2.56
C TYR A 39 14.70 0.06 -3.82
N GLY A 40 14.21 0.65 -4.92
CA GLY A 40 14.91 0.70 -6.20
C GLY A 40 14.68 -0.50 -7.14
N ARG A 41 13.94 -1.55 -6.70
CA ARG A 41 13.50 -2.67 -7.55
C ARG A 41 12.00 -2.95 -7.46
N GLU A 42 11.25 -1.92 -7.09
CA GLU A 42 9.84 -2.04 -6.74
C GLU A 42 8.98 -2.27 -7.96
N TRP A 43 8.16 -3.30 -7.90
CA TRP A 43 7.14 -3.56 -8.90
C TRP A 43 5.90 -2.78 -8.50
N ILE A 44 5.38 -1.98 -9.44
CA ILE A 44 4.02 -1.44 -9.34
C ILE A 44 3.08 -2.62 -9.07
N TRP A 45 1.92 -2.43 -8.43
CA TRP A 45 0.91 -3.47 -8.12
C TRP A 45 1.30 -4.53 -7.07
N VAL A 46 2.59 -4.83 -6.91
CA VAL A 46 3.09 -5.86 -5.99
C VAL A 46 3.72 -5.24 -4.76
N ASP A 47 4.66 -4.31 -4.99
CA ASP A 47 5.41 -3.64 -3.93
C ASP A 47 4.84 -2.26 -3.63
N LEU A 48 4.18 -1.64 -4.61
CA LEU A 48 3.58 -0.33 -4.51
C LEU A 48 2.07 -0.42 -4.68
N ILE A 49 1.35 -0.15 -3.60
CA ILE A 49 -0.11 -0.18 -3.58
C ILE A 49 -0.66 1.17 -3.11
N PRO A 50 -1.68 1.74 -3.76
CA PRO A 50 -2.30 2.97 -3.31
C PRO A 50 -3.25 2.69 -2.15
N LEU A 51 -3.15 3.47 -1.08
CA LEU A 51 -4.03 3.36 0.07
C LEU A 51 -4.69 4.70 0.38
N SER A 52 -5.96 4.66 0.79
CA SER A 52 -6.57 5.80 1.44
C SER A 52 -5.88 6.08 2.79
N PRO A 53 -5.88 7.32 3.30
CA PRO A 53 -5.25 7.65 4.58
C PRO A 53 -5.70 6.76 5.74
N GLY A 54 -7.01 6.43 5.79
CA GLY A 54 -7.56 5.49 6.77
C GLY A 54 -7.02 4.07 6.62
N SER A 55 -6.91 3.57 5.38
CA SER A 55 -6.37 2.22 5.12
C SER A 55 -4.88 2.13 5.45
N HIS A 56 -4.11 3.18 5.15
CA HIS A 56 -2.70 3.27 5.51
C HIS A 56 -2.52 3.26 7.04
N THR A 57 -3.35 4.03 7.75
CA THR A 57 -3.34 4.06 9.22
C THR A 57 -3.74 2.72 9.82
N PHE A 58 -4.72 2.03 9.23
CA PHE A 58 -5.13 0.69 9.67
C PHE A 58 -3.98 -0.33 9.58
N ILE A 59 -3.29 -0.41 8.44
CA ILE A 59 -2.20 -1.37 8.25
C ILE A 59 -1.05 -1.12 9.24
N HIS A 60 -0.68 0.13 9.49
CA HIS A 60 0.41 0.42 10.43
C HIS A 60 -0.08 0.35 11.88
N ARG A 61 -1.04 1.17 12.27
CA ARG A 61 -1.41 1.35 13.67
C ARG A 61 -2.14 0.14 14.24
N TRP A 62 -3.09 -0.43 13.50
CA TRP A 62 -3.91 -1.53 13.99
C TRP A 62 -3.24 -2.89 13.75
N LEU A 63 -2.80 -3.17 12.52
CA LEU A 63 -2.17 -4.47 12.23
C LEU A 63 -0.72 -4.54 12.68
N GLY A 64 0.04 -3.44 12.53
CA GLY A 64 1.44 -3.36 12.93
C GLY A 64 1.67 -3.09 14.42
N GLY A 65 0.67 -2.59 15.14
CA GLY A 65 0.74 -2.31 16.58
C GLY A 65 1.72 -1.17 16.95
N ALA A 66 2.04 -0.30 16.00
CA ALA A 66 2.84 0.91 16.24
C ALA A 66 2.42 2.04 15.30
N VAL A 67 2.71 3.27 15.68
CA VAL A 67 2.27 4.47 14.94
C VAL A 67 3.10 4.66 13.67
N THR A 68 4.37 4.25 13.70
CA THR A 68 5.29 4.39 12.56
C THR A 68 5.93 3.07 12.15
N VAL A 69 6.33 2.97 10.88
CA VAL A 69 7.09 1.81 10.38
C VAL A 69 8.42 1.67 11.10
N THR A 70 9.08 2.78 11.44
CA THR A 70 10.35 2.78 12.18
C THR A 70 10.20 2.08 13.52
N GLU A 71 9.13 2.35 14.27
CA GLU A 71 8.82 1.64 15.52
C GLU A 71 8.55 0.14 15.30
N GLN A 72 7.88 -0.22 14.21
CA GLN A 72 7.58 -1.63 13.90
C GLN A 72 8.84 -2.41 13.50
N ASN A 73 9.73 -1.78 12.73
CA ASN A 73 11.03 -2.31 12.35
C ASN A 73 11.94 -2.48 13.58
N GLN A 74 11.98 -1.49 14.48
CA GLN A 74 12.74 -1.59 15.74
C GLN A 74 12.27 -2.75 16.63
N ARG A 75 10.98 -3.09 16.56
CA ARG A 75 10.40 -4.23 17.29
C ARG A 75 10.61 -5.57 16.58
N GLY A 76 11.25 -5.60 15.40
CA GLY A 76 11.48 -6.81 14.61
C GLY A 76 10.20 -7.48 14.10
N ARG A 77 9.10 -6.73 14.01
CA ARG A 77 7.75 -7.26 13.73
C ARG A 77 7.17 -6.76 12.41
N TYR A 78 8.00 -6.31 11.47
CA TYR A 78 7.53 -5.67 10.25
C TYR A 78 8.07 -6.31 8.95
N PRO A 79 7.20 -6.55 7.95
CA PRO A 79 5.75 -6.70 8.09
C PRO A 79 5.43 -7.99 8.86
N ASN A 80 4.54 -7.93 9.85
CA ASN A 80 4.06 -9.15 10.53
C ASN A 80 3.09 -9.96 9.65
N LEU A 81 2.65 -11.12 10.16
CA LEU A 81 1.74 -12.01 9.42
C LEU A 81 0.44 -11.31 8.98
N LEU A 82 -0.19 -10.51 9.84
CA LEU A 82 -1.44 -9.82 9.50
C LEU A 82 -1.23 -8.76 8.43
N GLN A 83 -0.13 -8.02 8.50
CA GLN A 83 0.26 -7.05 7.47
C GLN A 83 0.57 -7.77 6.15
N ARG A 84 1.28 -8.91 6.18
CA ARG A 84 1.56 -9.73 4.99
C ARG A 84 0.28 -10.25 4.33
N LEU A 85 -0.66 -10.78 5.11
CA LEU A 85 -1.96 -11.23 4.60
C LEU A 85 -2.76 -10.06 4.01
N THR A 86 -2.72 -8.90 4.67
CA THR A 86 -3.36 -7.69 4.18
C THR A 86 -2.72 -7.20 2.88
N HIS A 87 -1.39 -7.26 2.75
CA HIS A 87 -0.70 -6.93 1.51
C HIS A 87 -1.04 -7.91 0.40
N ALA A 88 -1.16 -9.22 0.71
CA ALA A 88 -1.60 -10.22 -0.25
C ALA A 88 -3.03 -9.92 -0.75
N TRP A 89 -3.95 -9.61 0.16
CA TRP A 89 -5.31 -9.17 -0.19
C TRP A 89 -5.28 -7.92 -1.07
N CYS A 90 -4.52 -6.90 -0.67
CA CYS A 90 -4.33 -5.68 -1.45
C CYS A 90 -3.75 -5.93 -2.83
N ARG A 91 -3.09 -7.06 -3.12
CA ARG A 91 -2.65 -7.41 -4.48
C ARG A 91 -3.78 -8.04 -5.29
N VAL A 92 -4.59 -8.88 -4.65
CA VAL A 92 -5.74 -9.56 -5.30
C VAL A 92 -6.80 -8.55 -5.75
N THR A 93 -7.06 -7.53 -4.93
CA THR A 93 -8.02 -6.46 -5.25
C THR A 93 -7.62 -5.62 -6.46
N TRP A 94 -6.37 -5.71 -6.94
CA TRP A 94 -5.96 -5.08 -8.19
C TRP A 94 -6.85 -5.52 -9.34
N LEU A 95 -7.17 -6.82 -9.41
CA LEU A 95 -8.05 -7.38 -10.43
C LEU A 95 -9.42 -6.71 -10.35
N VAL A 96 -9.99 -6.58 -9.15
CA VAL A 96 -11.28 -5.92 -8.92
C VAL A 96 -11.24 -4.46 -9.37
N ALA A 97 -10.17 -3.73 -9.04
CA ALA A 97 -10.00 -2.33 -9.45
C ALA A 97 -9.95 -2.16 -10.98
N GLN A 98 -9.55 -3.19 -11.74
CA GLN A 98 -9.58 -3.13 -13.21
C GLN A 98 -10.99 -3.19 -13.80
N PHE A 99 -11.97 -3.72 -13.07
CA PHE A 99 -13.37 -3.80 -13.51
C PHE A 99 -14.27 -2.70 -12.92
N LEU A 100 -13.74 -1.87 -12.02
CA LEU A 100 -14.39 -0.68 -11.44
C LEU A 100 -13.93 0.63 -12.09
#